data_AF-A0A7T7L2E5-F1
#
_entry.id   AF-A0A7T7L2E5-F1
#
_cell.length_a   1.000
_cell.length_b   1.000
_cell.length_c   1.000
_cell.angle_alpha   90.00
_cell.angle_beta   90.00
_cell.angle_gamma   90.00
#
_symmetry.space_group_name_H-M   'P 1'
#
loop_
_entity.id
_entity.type
_entity.pdbx_description
1 polymer ?
#
loop_
_entity_poly.entity_id
_entity_poly.type
_entity_poly.pdbx_seq_one_letter_code
_entity_poly.pdbx_strand_id
1 'polypeptide(L)'
;MLALATTTVSVLRGSSTDAFGDETDTSTVLKAGIAASLIESTRTAMEPVSGTPRIIRTHVARLPATTDVTEDDRIKDERTNEIYIVVSVTKNSNPVLAQPLRVDLKRTGRAA
;
A
#
# COMPACT_ATOMS: atom_id res chain seq x y z
N MET A 1 15.96 4.02 13.67
CA MET A 1 14.53 4.07 14.06
C MET A 1 13.91 2.74 13.65
N LEU A 2 13.65 1.83 14.60
CA LEU A 2 12.97 0.56 14.33
C LEU A 2 11.48 0.85 14.14
N ALA A 3 10.92 0.51 12.98
CA ALA A 3 9.49 0.57 12.79
C ALA A 3 8.85 -0.54 13.65
N LEU A 4 8.01 -0.18 14.63
CA LEU A 4 7.18 -1.17 15.31
C LEU A 4 6.14 -1.69 14.31
N ALA A 5 6.11 -3.00 14.08
CA ALA A 5 5.04 -3.61 13.31
C ALA A 5 3.73 -3.47 14.10
N THR A 6 2.82 -2.65 13.58
CA THR A 6 1.52 -2.38 14.20
C THR A 6 0.43 -3.31 13.67
N THR A 7 0.66 -3.94 12.51
CA THR A 7 -0.30 -4.85 11.88
C THR A 7 0.40 -5.91 11.02
N THR A 8 -0.34 -6.92 10.59
CA THR A 8 0.10 -7.86 9.55
C THR A 8 -0.62 -7.56 8.25
N VAL A 9 0.11 -7.62 7.14
CA VAL A 9 -0.44 -7.40 5.82
C VAL A 9 -0.15 -8.57 4.89
N SER A 10 -1.09 -8.79 3.98
CA SER A 10 -0.98 -9.69 2.86
C SER A 10 -0.79 -8.88 1.57
N VAL A 11 0.18 -9.27 0.74
CA VAL A 11 0.37 -8.69 -0.60
C VAL A 11 -0.45 -9.51 -1.60
N LEU A 12 -1.32 -8.83 -2.34
CA LEU A 12 -2.17 -9.35 -3.39
C LEU A 12 -1.58 -8.94 -4.75
N ARG A 13 -1.35 -9.90 -5.64
CA ARG A 13 -0.85 -9.67 -6.99
C ARG A 13 -1.65 -10.49 -7.99
N GLY A 14 -2.09 -9.87 -9.08
CA GLY A 14 -2.73 -10.54 -10.20
C GLY A 14 -3.94 -9.80 -10.75
N SER A 15 -4.11 -9.92 -12.07
CA SER A 15 -5.34 -9.58 -12.80
C SER A 15 -6.00 -10.86 -13.31
N SER A 16 -7.32 -10.86 -13.35
CA SER A 16 -8.19 -11.92 -13.86
C SER A 16 -9.16 -11.28 -14.82
N THR A 17 -9.42 -11.92 -15.94
CA THR A 17 -10.45 -11.46 -16.86
C THR A 17 -11.83 -11.85 -16.32
N ASP A 18 -12.77 -10.90 -16.27
CA ASP A 18 -14.15 -11.21 -15.94
C ASP A 18 -14.87 -11.92 -17.10
N ALA A 19 -16.14 -12.28 -16.90
CA ALA A 19 -16.95 -12.95 -17.93
C ALA A 19 -17.23 -12.07 -19.16
N PHE A 20 -16.91 -10.78 -19.10
CA PHE A 20 -17.13 -9.78 -20.15
C PHE A 20 -15.85 -9.39 -20.88
N GLY A 21 -14.69 -9.93 -20.46
CA GLY A 21 -13.40 -9.63 -21.09
C GLY A 21 -12.64 -8.47 -20.44
N ASP A 22 -13.16 -7.89 -19.36
CA ASP A 22 -12.53 -6.77 -18.66
C ASP A 22 -11.52 -7.27 -17.62
N GLU A 23 -10.40 -6.56 -17.49
CA GLU A 23 -9.41 -6.85 -16.45
C GLU A 23 -9.99 -6.53 -15.07
N THR A 24 -10.32 -7.58 -14.33
CA THR A 24 -10.69 -7.54 -12.93
C THR A 24 -9.51 -7.89 -12.05
N ASP A 25 -9.41 -7.13 -10.98
CA ASP A 25 -8.46 -7.25 -9.91
C ASP A 25 -8.53 -8.61 -9.17
N THR A 26 -7.53 -9.50 -9.29
CA THR A 26 -7.52 -10.79 -8.55
C THR A 26 -6.94 -10.67 -7.15
N SER A 27 -7.59 -11.28 -6.16
CA SER A 27 -7.13 -11.33 -4.77
C SER A 27 -6.14 -12.46 -4.49
N THR A 28 -5.29 -12.82 -5.45
CA THR A 28 -4.30 -13.89 -5.26
C THR A 28 -3.24 -13.41 -4.27
N VAL A 29 -3.15 -14.07 -3.12
CA VAL A 29 -2.19 -13.73 -2.08
C VAL A 29 -0.81 -14.22 -2.49
N LEU A 30 0.11 -13.29 -2.78
CA LEU A 30 1.50 -13.61 -3.08
C LEU A 30 2.27 -13.98 -1.79
N LYS A 31 2.01 -13.24 -0.71
CA LYS A 31 2.66 -13.43 0.58
C LYS A 31 1.79 -12.88 1.70
N ALA A 32 1.56 -13.69 2.73
CA ALA A 32 0.75 -13.35 3.91
C ALA A 32 1.62 -13.20 5.16
N GLY A 33 1.05 -12.58 6.21
CA GLY A 33 1.69 -12.47 7.53
C GLY A 33 2.90 -11.54 7.56
N ILE A 34 3.00 -10.57 6.64
CA ILE A 34 4.11 -9.63 6.62
C ILE A 34 3.88 -8.60 7.72
N ALA A 35 4.76 -8.58 8.72
CA ALA A 35 4.75 -7.58 9.78
C ALA A 35 5.00 -6.19 9.17
N ALA A 36 4.00 -5.31 9.26
CA ALA A 36 4.02 -3.98 8.68
C ALA A 36 3.66 -2.91 9.70
N SER A 37 4.21 -1.72 9.50
CA SER A 37 3.75 -0.53 10.21
C SER A 37 2.87 0.28 9.26
N LEU A 38 1.55 0.22 9.45
CA LEU A 38 0.59 1.00 8.66
C LEU A 38 0.24 2.29 9.42
N ILE A 39 0.46 3.44 8.77
CA ILE A 39 0.25 4.77 9.35
C ILE A 39 -0.62 5.57 8.38
N GLU A 40 -1.74 6.12 8.87
CA GLU A 40 -2.52 7.10 8.11
C GLU A 40 -1.79 8.44 8.11
N SER A 41 -1.57 9.01 6.93
CA SER A 41 -0.92 10.30 6.72
C SER A 41 -1.85 11.23 5.95
N THR A 42 -2.20 12.35 6.56
CA THR A 42 -2.98 13.40 5.89
C THR A 42 -2.03 14.39 5.23
N ARG A 43 -2.24 14.65 3.94
CA ARG A 43 -1.53 15.70 3.21
C ARG A 43 -2.55 16.74 2.75
N THR A 44 -2.36 17.98 3.17
CA THR A 44 -3.08 19.11 2.61
C THR A 44 -2.35 19.57 1.35
N ALA A 45 -3.05 19.58 0.22
CA ALA A 45 -2.55 20.13 -1.02
C ALA A 45 -3.45 21.28 -1.48
N MET A 46 -2.82 22.40 -1.83
CA MET A 46 -3.50 23.55 -2.42
C MET A 46 -3.67 23.27 -3.92
N GLU A 47 -4.90 23.32 -4.41
CA GLU A 47 -5.16 23.16 -5.83
C GLU A 47 -4.75 24.45 -6.57
N PRO A 48 -3.88 24.39 -7.60
CA PRO A 48 -3.30 25.59 -8.21
C PRO A 48 -4.34 26.53 -8.85
N VAL A 49 -5.48 25.97 -9.28
CA VAL A 49 -6.52 26.68 -10.03
C VAL A 49 -7.62 27.27 -9.13
N SER A 50 -8.03 26.54 -8.09
CA SER A 50 -9.23 26.90 -7.30
C SER A 50 -8.88 27.53 -5.95
N GLY A 51 -7.61 27.43 -5.50
CA GLY A 51 -7.17 27.89 -4.18
C GLY A 51 -7.84 27.16 -3.01
N THR A 52 -8.63 26.11 -3.27
CA THR A 52 -9.35 25.38 -2.24
C THR A 52 -8.41 24.34 -1.62
N PRO A 53 -8.23 24.32 -0.28
CA PRO A 53 -7.39 23.33 0.37
C PRO A 53 -8.07 21.97 0.29
N ARG A 54 -7.43 21.01 -0.39
CA ARG A 54 -7.91 19.63 -0.45
C ARG A 54 -7.12 18.75 0.51
N ILE A 55 -7.83 18.08 1.42
CA ILE A 55 -7.24 17.08 2.32
C ILE A 55 -7.16 15.76 1.55
N ILE A 56 -5.95 15.33 1.21
CA ILE A 56 -5.68 14.02 0.63
C ILE A 56 -5.29 13.09 1.77
N ARG A 57 -6.12 12.06 2.01
CA ARG A 57 -5.79 11.00 2.96
C ARG A 57 -4.96 9.94 2.23
N THR A 58 -3.72 9.80 2.64
CA THR A 58 -2.78 8.78 2.16
C THR A 58 -2.46 7.84 3.29
N HIS A 59 -2.12 6.60 2.99
CA HIS A 59 -1.64 5.65 3.99
C HIS A 59 -0.19 5.34 3.65
N VAL A 60 0.67 5.18 4.65
CA VAL A 60 2.07 4.81 4.45
C VAL A 60 2.30 3.50 5.19
N ALA A 61 2.72 2.48 4.47
CA ALA A 61 3.15 1.22 5.05
C ALA A 61 4.67 1.13 5.04
N ARG A 62 5.25 0.66 6.14
CA ARG A 62 6.66 0.23 6.22
C ARG A 62 6.72 -1.28 6.26
N LEU A 63 7.42 -1.86 5.30
CA LEU A 63 7.58 -3.32 5.15
C LEU A 63 9.06 -3.70 5.30
N PRO A 64 9.36 -4.96 5.69
CA PRO A 64 10.72 -5.45 5.67
C PRO A 64 11.29 -5.44 4.24
N ALA A 65 12.58 -5.11 4.12
CA ALA A 65 13.28 -4.92 2.84
C ALA A 65 13.25 -6.16 1.93
N THR A 66 13.07 -7.35 2.50
CA THR A 66 12.99 -8.63 1.79
C THR A 66 11.63 -8.91 1.14
N THR A 67 10.67 -8.00 1.31
CA THR A 67 9.34 -8.13 0.71
C THR A 67 9.40 -7.60 -0.71
N ASP A 68 9.11 -8.47 -1.68
CA ASP A 68 8.90 -8.03 -3.06
C ASP A 68 7.51 -7.40 -3.17
N VAL A 69 7.48 -6.09 -3.37
CA VAL A 69 6.27 -5.29 -3.58
C VAL A 69 6.53 -4.35 -4.74
N THR A 70 5.57 -4.29 -5.65
CA THR A 70 5.54 -3.43 -6.84
C THR A 70 4.34 -2.49 -6.78
N GLU A 71 4.29 -1.50 -7.69
CA GLU A 71 3.20 -0.52 -7.76
C GLU A 71 1.88 -1.14 -8.24
N ASP A 72 1.94 -2.24 -9.00
CA ASP A 72 0.77 -3.00 -9.43
C ASP A 72 0.17 -3.89 -8.32
N ASP A 73 0.81 -3.91 -7.14
CA ASP A 73 0.33 -4.73 -6.02
C ASP A 73 -0.75 -4.03 -5.21
N ARG A 74 -1.54 -4.86 -4.54
CA ARG A 74 -2.49 -4.41 -3.52
C ARG A 74 -2.09 -5.00 -2.18
N ILE A 75 -2.29 -4.21 -1.13
CA ILE A 75 -1.98 -4.62 0.24
C ILE A 75 -3.29 -4.78 0.98
N LYS A 76 -3.52 -5.96 1.54
CA LYS A 76 -4.64 -6.22 2.44
C LYS A 76 -4.14 -6.23 3.88
N ASP A 77 -4.74 -5.40 4.72
CA ASP A 77 -4.53 -5.48 6.17
C ASP A 77 -5.32 -6.66 6.73
N GLU A 78 -4.63 -7.62 7.36
CA GLU A 78 -5.26 -8.82 7.90
C GLU A 78 -6.09 -8.53 9.15
N ARG A 79 -5.75 -7.47 9.89
CA ARG A 79 -6.45 -7.10 11.12
C ARG A 79 -7.79 -6.43 10.85
N THR A 80 -7.85 -5.55 9.84
CA THR A 80 -9.05 -4.77 9.50
C THR A 80 -9.78 -5.29 8.26
N ASN A 81 -9.16 -6.22 7.51
CA ASN A 81 -9.59 -6.68 6.18
C ASN A 81 -9.72 -5.57 5.14
N GLU A 82 -9.13 -4.40 5.38
CA GLU A 82 -9.11 -3.31 4.40
C GLU A 82 -8.09 -3.57 3.30
N ILE A 83 -8.45 -3.24 2.06
CA ILE A 83 -7.57 -3.34 0.90
C ILE A 83 -7.09 -1.94 0.52
N TYR A 84 -5.79 -1.85 0.26
CA TYR A 84 -5.10 -0.65 -0.17
C TYR A 84 -4.41 -0.93 -1.50
N ILE A 85 -4.41 0.05 -2.39
CA ILE A 85 -3.67 0.03 -3.65
C ILE A 85 -2.30 0.67 -3.41
N VAL A 86 -1.25 0.05 -3.93
CA VAL A 86 0.08 0.64 -3.91
C VAL A 86 0.14 1.78 -4.92
N VAL A 87 0.51 2.97 -4.45
CA VAL A 87 0.68 4.15 -5.32
C VAL A 87 2.14 4.32 -5.69
N SER A 88 3.04 4.11 -4.74
CA SER A 88 4.47 4.18 -5.00
C SER A 88 5.26 3.35 -3.99
N VAL A 89 6.35 2.75 -4.48
CA VAL A 89 7.30 1.99 -3.66
C VAL A 89 8.63 2.71 -3.63
N THR A 90 8.99 3.26 -2.47
CA THR A 90 10.30 3.85 -2.24
C THR A 90 11.22 2.84 -1.56
N LYS A 91 12.24 2.37 -2.30
CA LYS A 91 13.35 1.56 -1.77
C LYS A 91 14.51 2.50 -1.49
N ASN A 92 14.81 2.77 -0.21
CA ASN A 92 16.01 3.54 0.12
C ASN A 92 17.23 2.61 0.09
N SER A 93 18.05 2.75 -0.95
CA SER A 93 19.25 1.93 -1.12
C SER A 93 20.35 2.48 -0.24
N ASN A 94 20.64 1.81 0.88
CA ASN A 94 21.80 2.10 1.72
C ASN A 94 22.74 0.89 1.69
N PRO A 95 24.01 1.05 1.28
CA PRO A 95 24.96 -0.06 1.16
C PRO A 95 25.37 -0.68 2.50
N VAL A 96 25.09 -0.02 3.63
CA VAL A 96 25.49 -0.47 4.97
C VAL A 96 24.35 -1.20 5.69
N LEU A 97 23.09 -0.82 5.46
CA LEU A 97 21.93 -1.39 6.16
C LEU A 97 20.73 -1.49 5.21
N ALA A 98 20.12 -2.68 5.14
CA ALA A 98 18.86 -2.87 4.44
C ALA A 98 17.75 -2.05 5.13
N GLN A 99 17.34 -0.96 4.51
CA GLN A 99 16.30 -0.10 5.07
C GLN A 99 14.90 -0.66 4.81
N PRO A 100 13.95 -0.43 5.73
CA PRO A 100 12.56 -0.81 5.52
C PRO A 100 12.02 -0.18 4.23
N LEU A 101 11.30 -0.98 3.46
CA LEU A 101 10.59 -0.53 2.28
C LEU A 101 9.51 0.46 2.71
N ARG A 102 9.42 1.61 2.07
CA ARG A 102 8.33 2.56 2.27
C ARG A 102 7.37 2.43 1.10
N VAL A 103 6.11 2.17 1.40
CA VAL A 103 5.06 2.05 0.41
C VAL A 103 4.00 3.08 0.70
N ASP A 104 3.74 3.95 -0.27
CA ASP A 104 2.62 4.89 -0.20
C ASP A 104 1.38 4.20 -0.79
N LEU A 105 0.31 4.26 -0.02
CA LEU A 105 -0.91 3.49 -0.20
C LEU A 105 -2.11 4.41 -0.34
N LYS A 106 -3.02 4.02 -1.22
CA LYS A 106 -4.34 4.63 -1.35
C LYS A 106 -5.39 3.61 -0.95
N ARG A 107 -6.27 4.01 -0.04
CA ARG A 107 -7.42 3.19 0.32
C ARG A 107 -8.34 3.06 -0.88
N THR A 108 -8.57 1.84 -1.36
CA THR A 108 -9.71 1.54 -2.23
C THR A 108 -10.94 1.47 -1.34
N GLY A 109 -12.11 1.87 -1.85
CA GLY A 109 -13.35 1.93 -1.06
C GLY A 109 -13.59 0.63 -0.30
N ARG A 110 -14.35 0.71 0.81
CA ARG A 110 -14.72 -0.47 1.60
C ARG A 110 -15.35 -1.49 0.64
N ALA A 111 -14.74 -2.66 0.47
CA ALA A 111 -15.40 -3.76 -0.24
C ALA A 111 -16.70 -4.03 0.53
N ALA A 112 -17.82 -3.86 -0.17
CA ALA A 112 -19.16 -4.07 0.36
C ALA A 112 -19.41 -5.55 0.64
#